data_AF-A0A1G1JUI6-F1
#
_entry.id   AF-A0A1G1JUI6-F1
#
_cell.length_a   1.000
_cell.length_b   1.000
_cell.length_c   1.000
_cell.angle_alpha   90.00
_cell.angle_beta   90.00
_cell.angle_gamma   90.00
#
_symmetry.space_group_name_H-M   'P 1'
#
loop_
_entity.id
_entity.type
_entity.pdbx_description
1 polymer ?
#
loop_
_entity_poly.entity_id
_entity_poly.type
_entity_poly.pdbx_seq_one_letter_code
_entity_poly.pdbx_strand_id
1 'polypeptide(L)'
;MRFIFLISIIVSLFVGITFGADYSSDIIQWISVLPPKAESDEGYSANWSNHEWQVYLDGGTVHAKLYDPNGRIGENPDFEIPQSKTTRGRECTIKVTDGWLIGFNAGELGGSLWWFSNNGKESYKISDDQIRGYIQKDDGLFAIEGLAHLGISEGKVIKIIENDKTGKYESVIYSTLPEAPDAVTLDNDGSMIIATTASLIKIASDGKIKKLVEGAFWSGLYANSIVIDSQRNAYIGMRQGIAKLSLAEATPKIEWLIPNNSFLNEEMESYKKRRGY
;
A
#
# COMPACT_ATOMS: atom_id res chain seq x y z
N MET A 1 -54.64 -39.74 -30.56
CA MET A 1 -54.82 -38.87 -29.37
C MET A 1 -53.44 -38.67 -28.75
N ARG A 2 -52.77 -37.54 -29.03
CA ARG A 2 -51.42 -37.24 -28.54
C ARG A 2 -51.53 -36.25 -27.37
N PHE A 3 -51.06 -36.65 -26.20
CA PHE A 3 -50.92 -35.77 -25.04
C PHE A 3 -49.60 -35.00 -25.14
N ILE A 4 -49.67 -33.68 -25.03
CA ILE A 4 -48.51 -32.79 -24.91
C ILE A 4 -48.33 -32.50 -23.41
N PHE A 5 -47.20 -32.90 -22.84
CA PHE A 5 -46.78 -32.47 -21.50
C PHE A 5 -46.07 -31.12 -21.63
N LEU A 6 -46.61 -30.08 -20.98
CA LEU A 6 -45.91 -28.83 -20.75
C LEU A 6 -45.10 -28.97 -19.45
N ILE A 7 -43.77 -28.91 -19.55
CA ILE A 7 -42.89 -28.78 -18.39
C ILE A 7 -42.60 -27.28 -18.22
N SER A 8 -43.17 -26.66 -17.19
CA SER A 8 -42.80 -25.31 -16.77
C SER A 8 -41.50 -25.38 -15.98
N ILE A 9 -40.42 -24.87 -16.57
CA ILE A 9 -39.15 -24.64 -15.86
C ILE A 9 -39.27 -23.30 -15.14
N ILE A 10 -39.39 -23.34 -13.81
CA ILE A 10 -39.24 -22.15 -12.96
C ILE A 10 -37.74 -21.94 -12.75
N VAL A 11 -37.19 -20.93 -13.41
CA VAL A 11 -35.83 -20.45 -13.14
C VAL A 11 -35.90 -19.46 -11.98
N SER A 12 -35.53 -19.91 -10.79
CA SER A 12 -35.34 -19.01 -9.64
C SER A 12 -34.01 -18.27 -9.81
N LEU A 13 -34.06 -17.02 -10.27
CA LEU A 13 -32.93 -16.10 -10.16
C LEU A 13 -32.77 -15.70 -8.69
N PHE A 14 -31.74 -16.25 -8.03
CA PHE A 14 -31.21 -15.66 -6.82
C PHE A 14 -30.40 -14.41 -7.20
N VAL A 15 -31.01 -13.23 -7.04
CA VAL A 15 -30.27 -11.97 -7.01
C VAL A 15 -29.63 -11.89 -5.63
N GLY A 16 -28.36 -12.27 -5.52
CA GLY A 16 -27.56 -11.95 -4.35
C GLY A 16 -27.32 -10.45 -4.31
N ILE A 17 -28.00 -9.73 -3.42
CA ILE A 17 -27.68 -8.33 -3.14
C ILE A 17 -26.42 -8.34 -2.27
N THR A 18 -25.26 -8.16 -2.86
CA THR A 18 -24.05 -7.79 -2.12
C THR A 18 -24.20 -6.33 -1.72
N PHE A 19 -24.39 -6.05 -0.43
CA PHE A 19 -24.26 -4.71 0.14
C PHE A 19 -22.78 -4.32 0.18
N GLY A 20 -22.20 -4.01 -0.98
CA GLY A 20 -20.97 -3.23 -1.07
C GLY A 20 -21.35 -1.74 -1.05
N ALA A 21 -20.57 -0.90 -0.37
CA ALA A 21 -20.76 0.54 -0.50
C ALA A 21 -20.64 0.93 -1.98
N ASP A 22 -21.64 1.61 -2.52
CA ASP A 22 -21.68 2.01 -3.93
C ASP A 22 -20.70 3.17 -4.13
N TYR A 23 -19.51 2.88 -4.67
CA TYR A 23 -18.52 3.88 -5.06
C TYR A 23 -17.98 3.57 -6.45
N SER A 24 -17.67 4.63 -7.20
CA SER A 24 -16.91 4.49 -8.43
C SER A 24 -15.43 4.27 -8.11
N SER A 25 -14.80 3.28 -8.77
CA SER A 25 -13.35 3.10 -8.69
C SER A 25 -12.58 4.20 -9.41
N ASP A 26 -13.23 5.01 -10.25
CA ASP A 26 -12.62 6.13 -10.96
C ASP A 26 -12.58 7.37 -10.06
N ILE A 27 -11.38 7.76 -9.66
CA ILE A 27 -11.13 8.86 -8.71
C ILE A 27 -11.57 10.21 -9.28
N ILE A 28 -11.72 10.37 -10.61
CA ILE A 28 -12.23 11.63 -11.16
C ILE A 28 -13.68 11.93 -10.73
N GLN A 29 -14.42 10.89 -10.31
CA GLN A 29 -15.80 11.00 -9.84
C GLN A 29 -15.89 11.31 -8.35
N TRP A 30 -14.75 11.31 -7.64
CA TRP A 30 -14.70 11.57 -6.22
C TRP A 30 -14.72 13.08 -5.95
N ILE A 31 -15.17 13.46 -4.77
CA ILE A 31 -15.21 14.85 -4.34
C ILE A 31 -13.96 15.20 -3.54
N SER A 32 -13.53 16.45 -3.67
CA SER A 32 -12.44 17.02 -2.87
C SER A 32 -13.03 17.73 -1.66
N VAL A 33 -12.55 17.38 -0.47
CA VAL A 33 -12.92 18.01 0.80
C VAL A 33 -11.68 18.52 1.53
N LEU A 34 -11.86 19.18 2.68
CA LEU A 34 -10.72 19.62 3.48
C LEU A 34 -10.00 18.39 4.06
N PRO A 35 -8.65 18.33 3.97
CA PRO A 35 -7.89 17.30 4.67
C PRO A 35 -8.15 17.38 6.18
N PRO A 36 -8.26 16.25 6.88
CA PRO A 36 -8.33 16.27 8.34
C PRO A 36 -7.04 16.87 8.90
N LYS A 37 -7.14 17.59 10.02
CA LYS A 37 -5.94 18.15 10.66
C LYS A 37 -5.26 17.05 11.47
N ALA A 38 -3.93 16.97 11.42
CA ALA A 38 -3.19 16.08 12.30
C ALA A 38 -3.49 16.41 13.77
N GLU A 39 -3.53 15.38 14.63
CA GLU A 39 -3.75 15.52 16.08
C GLU A 39 -5.03 16.27 16.49
N SER A 40 -6.04 16.27 15.62
CA SER A 40 -7.35 16.89 15.85
C SER A 40 -8.47 15.84 15.97
N ASP A 41 -9.64 16.24 16.48
CA ASP A 41 -10.84 15.40 16.47
C ASP A 41 -11.10 14.87 15.04
N GLU A 42 -11.00 15.70 13.99
CA GLU A 42 -11.17 15.27 12.60
C GLU A 42 -10.14 14.21 12.18
N GLY A 43 -8.87 14.40 12.56
CA GLY A 43 -7.78 13.45 12.29
C GLY A 43 -7.96 12.12 13.03
N TYR A 44 -8.40 12.16 14.28
CA TYR A 44 -8.77 10.94 15.00
C TYR A 44 -9.97 10.26 14.34
N SER A 45 -11.00 11.00 13.94
CA SER A 45 -12.15 10.43 13.23
C SER A 45 -11.72 9.68 11.96
N ALA A 46 -10.86 10.32 11.17
CA ALA A 46 -10.28 9.74 9.97
C ALA A 46 -9.54 8.43 10.26
N ASN A 47 -8.70 8.44 11.30
CA ASN A 47 -7.96 7.27 11.78
C ASN A 47 -8.89 6.13 12.24
N TRP A 48 -10.12 6.40 12.66
CA TRP A 48 -11.09 5.35 13.05
C TRP A 48 -12.05 4.93 11.94
N SER A 49 -11.88 5.44 10.72
CA SER A 49 -12.72 5.02 9.60
C SER A 49 -12.55 3.54 9.28
N ASN A 50 -13.66 2.86 8.98
CA ASN A 50 -13.68 1.49 8.46
C ASN A 50 -13.35 1.43 6.97
N HIS A 51 -13.16 2.58 6.33
CA HIS A 51 -12.78 2.69 4.93
C HIS A 51 -11.31 3.00 4.85
N GLU A 52 -10.53 2.09 4.28
CA GLU A 52 -9.15 2.33 3.93
C GLU A 52 -9.01 2.10 2.44
N TRP A 53 -8.31 2.98 1.74
CA TRP A 53 -8.28 3.02 0.28
C TRP A 53 -6.91 2.68 -0.25
N GLN A 54 -6.90 1.90 -1.33
CA GLN A 54 -5.72 1.64 -2.15
C GLN A 54 -5.87 2.32 -3.51
N VAL A 55 -4.79 2.92 -4.01
CA VAL A 55 -4.70 3.45 -5.36
C VAL A 55 -3.86 2.55 -6.26
N TYR A 56 -4.22 2.49 -7.54
CA TYR A 56 -3.48 1.77 -8.57
C TYR A 56 -3.67 2.44 -9.94
N LEU A 57 -2.77 2.13 -10.87
CA LEU A 57 -2.89 2.55 -12.27
C LEU A 57 -3.46 1.40 -13.10
N ASP A 58 -4.42 1.71 -13.95
CA ASP A 58 -4.90 0.83 -15.02
C ASP A 58 -4.94 1.63 -16.33
N GLY A 59 -4.20 1.19 -17.34
CA GLY A 59 -4.07 1.93 -18.61
C GLY A 59 -3.59 3.39 -18.47
N GLY A 60 -2.89 3.73 -17.38
CA GLY A 60 -2.46 5.11 -17.07
C GLY A 60 -3.51 5.97 -16.37
N THR A 61 -4.72 5.46 -16.16
CA THR A 61 -5.77 6.08 -15.35
C THR A 61 -5.63 5.65 -13.90
N VAL A 62 -5.89 6.57 -12.98
CA VAL A 62 -5.80 6.31 -11.55
C VAL A 62 -7.13 5.80 -11.03
N HIS A 63 -7.08 4.65 -10.37
CA HIS A 63 -8.24 4.02 -9.75
C HIS A 63 -8.05 3.85 -8.25
N ALA A 64 -9.17 3.73 -7.55
CA ALA A 64 -9.25 3.42 -6.14
C ALA A 64 -10.04 2.13 -5.89
N LYS A 65 -9.66 1.41 -4.85
CA LYS A 65 -10.43 0.30 -4.29
C LYS A 65 -10.28 0.27 -2.78
N LEU A 66 -11.20 -0.39 -2.09
CA LEU A 66 -11.03 -0.65 -0.66
C LEU A 66 -9.80 -1.53 -0.43
N TYR A 67 -9.05 -1.18 0.61
CA TYR A 67 -7.90 -1.90 1.12
C TYR A 67 -8.33 -3.26 1.66
N ASP A 68 -7.68 -4.31 1.17
CA ASP A 68 -7.82 -5.66 1.73
C ASP A 68 -6.68 -5.91 2.73
N PRO A 69 -6.98 -6.00 4.05
CA PRO A 69 -5.97 -6.27 5.06
C PRO A 69 -5.36 -7.66 4.97
N ASN A 70 -6.04 -8.60 4.31
CA ASN A 70 -5.51 -9.93 4.02
C ASN A 70 -4.88 -10.01 2.62
N GLY A 71 -4.89 -8.90 1.88
CA GLY A 71 -4.38 -8.80 0.54
C GLY A 71 -2.85 -8.73 0.51
N ARG A 72 -2.27 -9.45 -0.46
CA ARG A 72 -0.85 -9.40 -0.79
C ARG A 72 -0.52 -8.17 -1.64
N ILE A 73 0.66 -7.59 -1.44
CA ILE A 73 1.24 -6.59 -2.35
C ILE A 73 2.04 -7.29 -3.42
N GLY A 74 1.78 -6.99 -4.69
CA GLY A 74 2.53 -7.53 -5.82
C GLY A 74 1.88 -8.77 -6.44
N GLU A 75 2.69 -9.54 -7.16
CA GLU A 75 2.22 -10.70 -7.94
C GLU A 75 1.99 -11.93 -7.07
N ASN A 76 1.00 -12.77 -7.41
CA ASN A 76 0.74 -14.00 -6.68
C ASN A 76 1.64 -15.14 -7.19
N PRO A 77 2.43 -15.79 -6.32
CA PRO A 77 3.10 -17.03 -6.71
C PRO A 77 2.09 -18.16 -6.95
N ASP A 78 2.38 -19.01 -7.93
CA ASP A 78 1.59 -20.22 -8.25
C ASP A 78 1.83 -21.38 -7.26
N PHE A 79 2.32 -21.08 -6.06
CA PHE A 79 2.54 -22.05 -5.00
C PHE A 79 2.09 -21.50 -3.65
N GLU A 80 1.78 -22.41 -2.72
CA GLU A 80 1.48 -22.06 -1.35
C GLU A 80 2.76 -21.74 -0.58
N ILE A 81 2.79 -20.58 0.07
CA ILE A 81 3.89 -20.18 0.93
C ILE A 81 3.80 -21.01 2.23
N PRO A 82 4.84 -21.77 2.61
CA PRO A 82 4.78 -22.61 3.81
C PRO A 82 4.56 -21.77 5.08
N GLN A 83 3.56 -22.12 5.89
CA GLN A 83 3.24 -21.41 7.14
C GLN A 83 4.41 -21.31 8.13
N SER A 84 5.36 -22.24 8.07
CA SER A 84 6.58 -22.20 8.90
C SER A 84 7.53 -21.05 8.57
N LYS A 85 7.35 -20.41 7.39
CA LYS A 85 8.16 -19.30 6.89
C LYS A 85 7.39 -17.98 6.86
N THR A 86 6.08 -18.02 7.08
CA THR A 86 5.24 -16.83 7.19
C THR A 86 5.33 -16.26 8.59
N THR A 87 5.54 -14.94 8.71
CA THR A 87 5.18 -14.22 9.92
C THR A 87 3.78 -13.63 9.74
N ARG A 88 3.01 -13.50 10.84
CA ARG A 88 1.69 -12.86 10.77
C ARG A 88 1.85 -11.42 10.30
N GLY A 89 1.29 -11.06 9.17
CA GLY A 89 1.46 -9.71 8.64
C GLY A 89 1.15 -9.63 7.15
N ARG A 90 1.34 -8.44 6.59
CA ARG A 90 1.14 -8.24 5.14
C ARG A 90 2.33 -8.83 4.39
N GLU A 91 2.03 -9.55 3.31
CA GLU A 91 3.01 -10.12 2.41
C GLU A 91 3.26 -9.18 1.24
N CYS A 92 4.52 -8.96 0.92
CA CYS A 92 4.94 -8.32 -0.33
C CYS A 92 5.63 -9.37 -1.19
N THR A 93 5.33 -9.41 -2.47
CA THR A 93 5.90 -10.38 -3.41
C THR A 93 6.36 -9.73 -4.69
N ILE A 94 7.45 -10.24 -5.23
CA ILE A 94 7.91 -9.88 -6.57
C ILE A 94 8.56 -11.08 -7.25
N LYS A 95 8.29 -11.23 -8.55
CA LYS A 95 8.93 -12.24 -9.38
C LYS A 95 10.37 -11.84 -9.66
N VAL A 96 11.29 -12.80 -9.54
CA VAL A 96 12.67 -12.68 -10.02
C VAL A 96 12.98 -13.80 -11.02
N THR A 97 14.10 -13.67 -11.74
CA THR A 97 14.45 -14.57 -12.86
C THR A 97 14.42 -16.05 -12.47
N ASP A 98 14.91 -16.39 -11.29
CA ASP A 98 15.05 -17.78 -10.82
C ASP A 98 13.99 -18.19 -9.78
N GLY A 99 13.04 -17.30 -9.46
CA GLY A 99 12.12 -17.55 -8.37
C GLY A 99 11.26 -16.36 -7.97
N TRP A 100 11.10 -16.20 -6.66
CA TRP A 100 10.24 -15.21 -6.02
C TRP A 100 10.94 -14.67 -4.79
N LEU A 101 10.81 -13.36 -4.58
CA LEU A 101 11.14 -12.74 -3.31
C LEU A 101 9.85 -12.42 -2.58
N ILE A 102 9.80 -12.84 -1.31
CA ILE A 102 8.64 -12.70 -0.45
C ILE A 102 9.09 -12.04 0.84
N GLY A 103 8.56 -10.85 1.07
CA GLY A 103 8.80 -10.03 2.25
C GLY A 103 7.61 -10.06 3.18
N PHE A 104 7.87 -10.10 4.48
CA PHE A 104 6.87 -10.10 5.52
C PHE A 104 7.12 -8.97 6.51
N ASN A 105 6.04 -8.30 6.92
CA ASN A 105 6.08 -7.31 7.97
C ASN A 105 5.00 -7.59 9.03
N ALA A 106 5.45 -7.99 10.22
CA ALA A 106 4.61 -8.34 11.37
C ALA A 106 4.60 -7.26 12.46
N GLY A 107 5.03 -6.04 12.14
CA GLY A 107 5.20 -4.95 13.10
C GLY A 107 6.18 -5.34 14.20
N GLU A 108 5.80 -5.17 15.47
CA GLU A 108 6.67 -5.50 16.61
C GLU A 108 7.07 -6.97 16.71
N LEU A 109 6.39 -7.87 15.97
CA LEU A 109 6.75 -9.29 15.90
C LEU A 109 7.86 -9.56 14.88
N GLY A 110 8.40 -8.52 14.24
CA GLY A 110 9.53 -8.57 13.33
C GLY A 110 9.14 -8.66 11.86
N GLY A 111 10.13 -8.98 11.03
CA GLY A 111 9.98 -9.13 9.59
C GLY A 111 10.83 -10.27 9.06
N SER A 112 10.68 -10.54 7.77
CA SER A 112 11.65 -11.36 7.07
C SER A 112 11.57 -11.15 5.57
N LEU A 113 12.69 -11.36 4.90
CA LEU A 113 12.78 -11.45 3.45
C LEU A 113 13.27 -12.85 3.09
N TRP A 114 12.56 -13.52 2.18
CA TRP A 114 12.85 -14.87 1.73
C TRP A 114 12.93 -14.93 0.21
N TRP A 115 13.83 -15.75 -0.30
CA TRP A 115 13.75 -16.23 -1.68
C TRP A 115 13.08 -17.60 -1.71
N PHE A 116 12.27 -17.83 -2.74
CA PHE A 116 11.67 -19.12 -3.07
C PHE A 116 11.92 -19.45 -4.54
N SER A 117 12.27 -20.70 -4.83
CA SER A 117 12.28 -21.23 -6.19
C SER A 117 10.92 -21.04 -6.89
N ASN A 118 10.90 -21.10 -8.22
CA ASN A 118 9.70 -20.95 -9.04
C ASN A 118 8.49 -21.81 -8.61
N ASN A 119 8.75 -22.99 -8.03
CA ASN A 119 7.72 -23.94 -7.57
C ASN A 119 7.56 -23.97 -6.04
N GLY A 120 8.24 -23.08 -5.30
CA GLY A 120 8.17 -22.97 -3.85
C GLY A 120 8.85 -24.09 -3.05
N LYS A 121 9.47 -25.09 -3.71
CA LYS A 121 10.04 -26.26 -3.03
C LYS A 121 11.36 -25.96 -2.32
N GLU A 122 12.16 -25.09 -2.91
CA GLU A 122 13.39 -24.58 -2.32
C GLU A 122 13.20 -23.13 -1.88
N SER A 123 13.86 -22.76 -0.78
CA SER A 123 13.85 -21.40 -0.27
C SER A 123 15.02 -21.15 0.68
N TYR A 124 15.37 -19.90 0.90
CA TYR A 124 16.22 -19.49 2.01
C TYR A 124 15.85 -18.08 2.48
N LYS A 125 16.15 -17.79 3.75
CA LYS A 125 15.98 -16.46 4.33
C LYS A 125 17.16 -15.59 3.88
N ILE A 126 16.84 -14.39 3.41
CA ILE A 126 17.79 -13.37 2.99
C ILE A 126 18.12 -12.48 4.20
N SER A 127 17.09 -12.00 4.91
CA SER A 127 17.25 -11.08 6.04
C SER A 127 16.02 -11.07 6.97
N ASP A 128 16.14 -10.33 8.07
CA ASP A 128 15.07 -9.99 9.03
C ASP A 128 14.33 -8.68 8.69
N ASP A 129 14.55 -8.13 7.49
CA ASP A 129 13.99 -6.84 7.09
C ASP A 129 12.44 -6.86 7.05
N GLN A 130 11.82 -5.76 7.49
CA GLN A 130 10.36 -5.61 7.57
C GLN A 130 9.81 -5.01 6.27
N ILE A 131 9.78 -5.83 5.23
CA ILE A 131 9.45 -5.39 3.87
C ILE A 131 8.03 -4.86 3.76
N ARG A 132 7.89 -3.66 3.19
CA ARG A 132 6.60 -2.98 2.96
C ARG A 132 6.25 -2.79 1.48
N GLY A 133 7.21 -3.02 0.58
CA GLY A 133 7.00 -2.92 -0.86
C GLY A 133 8.30 -3.09 -1.64
N TYR A 134 8.18 -3.51 -2.90
CA TYR A 134 9.29 -3.68 -3.83
C TYR A 134 9.23 -2.65 -4.95
N ILE A 135 10.41 -2.26 -5.45
CA ILE A 135 10.55 -1.36 -6.58
C ILE A 135 11.64 -1.86 -7.52
N GLN A 136 11.25 -2.13 -8.76
CA GLN A 136 12.17 -2.47 -9.84
C GLN A 136 12.61 -1.19 -10.54
N LYS A 137 13.92 -0.91 -10.53
CA LYS A 137 14.56 0.13 -11.34
C LYS A 137 15.41 -0.52 -12.43
N ASP A 138 15.84 0.29 -13.39
CA ASP A 138 16.76 -0.14 -14.45
C ASP A 138 18.09 -0.68 -13.89
N ASP A 139 18.53 -0.14 -12.75
CA ASP A 139 19.79 -0.51 -12.11
C ASP A 139 19.67 -1.59 -11.02
N GLY A 140 18.46 -2.17 -10.84
CA GLY A 140 18.25 -3.31 -9.96
C GLY A 140 16.95 -3.26 -9.17
N LEU A 141 16.82 -4.25 -8.29
CA LEU A 141 15.65 -4.42 -7.44
C LEU A 141 15.89 -3.83 -6.05
N PHE A 142 14.90 -3.09 -5.57
CA PHE A 142 14.90 -2.44 -4.27
C PHE A 142 13.67 -2.82 -3.47
N ALA A 143 13.74 -2.60 -2.15
CA ALA A 143 12.60 -2.70 -1.26
C ALA A 143 12.62 -1.56 -0.24
N ILE A 144 11.42 -1.16 0.21
CA ILE A 144 11.26 -0.33 1.40
C ILE A 144 11.02 -1.23 2.61
N GLU A 145 11.63 -0.89 3.73
CA GLU A 145 11.47 -1.61 5.01
C GLU A 145 11.39 -0.61 6.16
N GLY A 146 10.64 -0.97 7.20
CA GLY A 146 10.60 -0.16 8.41
C GLY A 146 9.46 -0.44 9.37
N LEU A 147 9.51 0.26 10.51
CA LEU A 147 8.58 0.16 11.62
C LEU A 147 8.26 1.53 12.18
N ALA A 148 6.96 1.79 12.34
CA ALA A 148 6.44 2.89 13.13
C ALA A 148 5.64 2.31 14.31
N HIS A 149 6.12 2.48 15.55
CA HIS A 149 5.40 2.06 16.75
C HIS A 149 5.88 2.79 18.02
N LEU A 150 4.94 3.21 18.87
CA LEU A 150 5.18 3.82 20.19
C LEU A 150 6.34 4.85 20.25
N GLY A 151 6.41 5.73 19.25
CA GLY A 151 7.43 6.79 19.18
C GLY A 151 8.69 6.42 18.40
N ILE A 152 8.83 5.18 17.95
CA ILE A 152 9.81 4.75 16.96
C ILE A 152 9.21 4.99 15.56
N SER A 153 9.98 5.60 14.66
CA SER A 153 9.67 5.67 13.24
C SER A 153 10.97 5.59 12.46
N GLU A 154 11.31 4.39 12.01
CA GLU A 154 12.56 4.10 11.33
C GLU A 154 12.30 3.30 10.06
N GLY A 155 13.15 3.51 9.06
CA GLY A 155 13.10 2.68 7.87
C GLY A 155 14.27 2.91 6.93
N LYS A 156 14.34 2.06 5.91
CA LYS A 156 15.40 2.05 4.91
C LYS A 156 14.83 1.75 3.53
N VAL A 157 15.59 2.16 2.52
CA VAL A 157 15.57 1.50 1.22
C VAL A 157 16.74 0.53 1.20
N ILE A 158 16.45 -0.72 0.89
CA ILE A 158 17.46 -1.75 0.66
C ILE A 158 17.53 -2.10 -0.83
N LYS A 159 18.72 -2.41 -1.32
CA LYS A 159 18.94 -3.00 -2.65
C LYS A 159 19.11 -4.50 -2.47
N ILE A 160 18.46 -5.28 -3.32
CA ILE A 160 18.57 -6.74 -3.34
C ILE A 160 19.54 -7.09 -4.46
N ILE A 161 20.63 -7.77 -4.09
CA ILE A 161 21.72 -8.12 -5.00
C ILE A 161 22.00 -9.61 -4.93
N GLU A 162 22.51 -10.18 -6.01
CA GLU A 162 23.01 -11.55 -6.02
C GLU A 162 24.47 -11.56 -5.59
N ASN A 163 24.82 -12.48 -4.70
CA ASN A 163 26.18 -12.67 -4.23
C ASN A 163 26.95 -13.58 -5.20
N ASP A 164 27.88 -13.02 -5.96
CA ASP A 164 28.66 -13.72 -7.00
C ASP A 164 29.35 -15.01 -6.53
N LYS A 165 29.67 -15.13 -5.23
CA LYS A 165 30.36 -16.32 -4.70
C LYS A 165 29.41 -17.45 -4.37
N THR A 166 28.17 -17.13 -4.01
CA THR A 166 27.20 -18.12 -3.51
C THR A 166 26.01 -18.33 -4.42
N GLY A 167 25.78 -17.41 -5.39
CA GLY A 167 24.57 -17.38 -6.22
C GLY A 167 23.30 -17.12 -5.42
N LYS A 168 23.41 -16.58 -4.21
CA LYS A 168 22.25 -16.28 -3.34
C LYS A 168 21.99 -14.78 -3.28
N TYR A 169 20.73 -14.42 -3.12
CA TYR A 169 20.34 -13.04 -2.86
C TYR A 169 20.77 -12.59 -1.46
N GLU A 170 21.24 -11.35 -1.36
CA GLU A 170 21.51 -10.60 -0.14
C GLU A 170 20.86 -9.21 -0.21
N SER A 171 20.56 -8.61 0.95
CA SER A 171 20.11 -7.21 1.03
C SER A 171 21.24 -6.31 1.51
N VAL A 172 21.37 -5.14 0.89
CA VAL A 172 22.30 -4.08 1.30
C VAL A 172 21.55 -2.77 1.46
N ILE A 173 21.94 -1.96 2.45
CA ILE A 173 21.33 -0.66 2.67
C ILE A 173 21.67 0.25 1.50
N TYR A 174 20.66 0.77 0.82
CA TYR A 174 20.81 1.78 -0.23
C TYR A 174 20.66 3.19 0.35
N SER A 175 19.68 3.40 1.23
CA SER A 175 19.47 4.69 1.89
C SER A 175 18.74 4.51 3.23
N THR A 176 19.13 5.28 4.24
CA THR A 176 18.43 5.35 5.53
C THR A 176 17.39 6.45 5.47
N LEU A 177 16.14 6.13 5.82
CA LEU A 177 15.03 7.07 5.76
C LEU A 177 14.88 7.85 7.07
N PRO A 178 14.35 9.08 7.01
CA PRO A 178 14.09 9.86 8.22
C PRO A 178 12.95 9.29 9.08
N GLU A 179 12.06 8.48 8.47
CA GLU A 179 10.83 7.95 9.05
C GLU A 179 10.54 6.58 8.43
N ALA A 180 9.66 5.79 9.04
CA ALA A 180 9.18 4.55 8.45
C ALA A 180 8.46 4.82 7.11
N PRO A 181 8.82 4.09 6.04
CA PRO A 181 8.12 4.17 4.77
C PRO A 181 6.82 3.39 4.85
N ASP A 182 5.80 3.86 4.13
CA ASP A 182 4.47 3.27 4.11
C ASP A 182 4.11 2.78 2.71
N ALA A 183 4.45 3.55 1.67
CA ALA A 183 4.27 3.18 0.27
C ALA A 183 5.34 3.81 -0.62
N VAL A 184 5.62 3.19 -1.76
CA VAL A 184 6.63 3.68 -2.71
C VAL A 184 6.18 3.47 -4.17
N THR A 185 6.57 4.40 -5.04
CA THR A 185 6.47 4.31 -6.50
C THR A 185 7.69 4.96 -7.15
N LEU A 186 7.84 4.81 -8.47
CA LEU A 186 8.80 5.56 -9.26
C LEU A 186 8.17 6.83 -9.86
N ASP A 187 8.96 7.90 -9.94
CA ASP A 187 8.72 9.05 -10.82
C ASP A 187 9.31 8.78 -12.21
N ASN A 188 8.96 9.61 -13.19
CA ASN A 188 9.38 9.42 -14.59
C ASN A 188 10.89 9.50 -14.82
N ASP A 189 11.64 10.10 -13.89
CA ASP A 189 13.10 10.20 -13.92
C ASP A 189 13.81 9.02 -13.21
N GLY A 190 13.05 8.01 -12.79
CA GLY A 190 13.57 6.83 -12.08
C GLY A 190 13.88 7.06 -10.60
N SER A 191 13.59 8.25 -10.07
CA SER A 191 13.64 8.49 -8.63
C SER A 191 12.50 7.79 -7.90
N MET A 192 12.73 7.42 -6.65
CA MET A 192 11.68 6.85 -5.80
C MET A 192 10.90 7.97 -5.13
N ILE A 193 9.58 7.88 -5.18
CA ILE A 193 8.67 8.71 -4.37
C ILE A 193 8.10 7.81 -3.27
N ILE A 194 8.36 8.18 -2.02
CA ILE A 194 8.02 7.39 -0.85
C ILE A 194 7.11 8.22 0.05
N ALA A 195 5.91 7.72 0.28
CA ALA A 195 5.07 8.17 1.39
C ALA A 195 5.61 7.54 2.67
N THR A 196 6.01 8.37 3.63
CA THR A 196 6.39 7.95 4.98
C THR A 196 5.26 8.29 5.95
N THR A 197 5.41 7.88 7.21
CA THR A 197 4.42 8.13 8.26
C THR A 197 4.00 9.59 8.36
N ALA A 198 4.89 10.56 8.16
CA ALA A 198 4.56 11.99 8.28
C ALA A 198 5.11 12.89 7.15
N SER A 199 5.65 12.31 6.08
CA SER A 199 6.26 13.07 4.98
C SER A 199 6.00 12.42 3.61
N LEU A 200 6.20 13.19 2.55
CA LEU A 200 6.42 12.66 1.20
C LEU A 200 7.85 13.00 0.80
N ILE A 201 8.65 11.99 0.46
CA ILE A 201 10.05 12.17 0.12
C ILE A 201 10.36 11.66 -1.29
N LYS A 202 11.35 12.27 -1.93
CA LYS A 202 11.95 11.82 -3.19
C LYS A 202 13.38 11.37 -2.93
N ILE A 203 13.74 10.20 -3.44
CA ILE A 203 15.10 9.68 -3.41
C ILE A 203 15.64 9.66 -4.83
N ALA A 204 16.63 10.51 -5.09
CA ALA A 204 17.31 10.58 -6.37
C ALA A 204 18.18 9.32 -6.59
N SER A 205 18.64 9.13 -7.84
CA SER A 205 19.47 7.99 -8.21
C SER A 205 20.82 7.91 -7.47
N ASP A 206 21.31 9.04 -6.97
CA ASP A 206 22.51 9.13 -6.12
C ASP A 206 22.22 8.89 -4.62
N GLY A 207 20.99 8.49 -4.27
CA GLY A 207 20.56 8.22 -2.91
C GLY A 207 20.19 9.46 -2.10
N LYS A 208 20.32 10.68 -2.65
CA LYS A 208 19.94 11.90 -1.94
C LYS A 208 18.44 11.98 -1.71
N ILE A 209 18.08 12.31 -0.47
CA ILE A 209 16.69 12.47 -0.05
C ILE A 209 16.30 13.96 -0.11
N LYS A 210 15.16 14.24 -0.75
CA LYS A 210 14.49 15.53 -0.72
C LYS A 210 13.09 15.35 -0.12
N LYS A 211 12.74 16.12 0.91
CA LYS A 211 11.34 16.22 1.36
C LYS A 211 10.54 17.05 0.35
N LEU A 212 9.45 16.49 -0.16
CA LEU A 212 8.49 17.16 -1.03
C LEU A 212 7.32 17.73 -0.21
N VAL A 213 6.91 16.99 0.82
CA VAL A 213 5.95 17.41 1.84
C VAL A 213 6.54 17.04 3.20
N GLU A 214 6.48 17.97 4.15
CA GLU A 214 6.91 17.78 5.54
C GLU A 214 5.73 18.07 6.46
N GLY A 215 5.59 17.31 7.54
CA GLY A 215 4.48 17.46 8.48
C GLY A 215 3.13 17.16 7.83
N ALA A 216 3.10 16.13 7.00
CA ALA A 216 1.89 15.74 6.29
C ALA A 216 0.78 15.36 7.27
N PHE A 217 -0.46 15.72 6.95
CA PHE A 217 -1.60 15.53 7.84
C PHE A 217 -1.94 14.04 8.10
N TRP A 218 -1.42 13.15 7.26
CA TRP A 218 -1.74 11.72 7.27
C TRP A 218 -0.97 10.89 8.30
N SER A 219 -0.27 11.54 9.23
CA SER A 219 0.29 10.84 10.39
C SER A 219 -0.81 10.07 11.12
N GLY A 220 -0.65 8.74 11.20
CA GLY A 220 -1.65 7.83 11.77
C GLY A 220 -2.81 7.46 10.85
N LEU A 221 -2.82 7.87 9.57
CA LEU A 221 -3.83 7.45 8.59
C LEU A 221 -3.38 6.24 7.75
N TYR A 222 -2.18 5.71 8.00
CA TYR A 222 -1.67 4.48 7.39
C TYR A 222 -1.71 4.52 5.86
N ALA A 223 -0.83 5.33 5.26
CA ALA A 223 -0.62 5.23 3.81
C ALA A 223 -0.27 3.79 3.44
N ASN A 224 -0.83 3.29 2.34
CA ASN A 224 -0.73 1.87 1.98
C ASN A 224 -0.45 1.64 0.49
N SER A 225 -0.53 2.70 -0.31
CA SER A 225 -0.32 2.70 -1.75
C SER A 225 -0.03 4.11 -2.24
N ILE A 226 0.76 4.21 -3.30
CA ILE A 226 1.04 5.47 -3.99
C ILE A 226 1.19 5.19 -5.48
N VAL A 227 0.63 6.06 -6.31
CA VAL A 227 0.86 6.07 -7.77
C VAL A 227 1.05 7.49 -8.27
N ILE A 228 1.71 7.62 -9.42
CA ILE A 228 1.91 8.90 -10.09
C ILE A 228 1.31 8.80 -11.49
N ASP A 229 0.44 9.74 -11.84
CA ASP A 229 -0.15 9.81 -13.17
C ASP A 229 0.80 10.46 -14.21
N SER A 230 0.40 10.45 -15.47
CA SER A 230 1.18 11.06 -16.57
C SER A 230 1.36 12.58 -16.44
N GLN A 231 0.54 13.24 -15.62
CA GLN A 231 0.62 14.68 -15.32
C GLN A 231 1.48 14.97 -14.10
N ARG A 232 2.13 13.94 -13.53
CA ARG A 232 2.93 14.01 -12.30
C ARG A 232 2.13 14.44 -11.07
N ASN A 233 0.86 14.04 -11.00
CA ASN A 233 0.13 14.07 -9.74
C ASN A 233 0.38 12.76 -8.99
N ALA A 234 0.78 12.86 -7.73
CA ALA A 234 0.83 11.73 -6.82
C ALA A 234 -0.53 11.54 -6.15
N TYR A 235 -0.99 10.29 -6.09
CA TYR A 235 -2.17 9.85 -5.35
C TYR A 235 -1.71 8.87 -4.30
N ILE A 236 -2.11 9.07 -3.04
CA ILE A 236 -1.70 8.26 -1.91
C ILE A 236 -2.96 7.70 -1.26
N GLY A 237 -3.13 6.39 -1.33
CA GLY A 237 -4.22 5.67 -0.69
C GLY A 237 -3.92 5.44 0.78
N MET A 238 -4.90 5.72 1.64
CA MET A 238 -4.78 5.60 3.08
C MET A 238 -6.16 5.48 3.72
N ARG A 239 -6.24 5.54 5.06
CA ARG A 239 -7.51 5.50 5.77
C ARG A 239 -8.38 6.72 5.44
N GLN A 240 -9.68 6.47 5.31
CA GLN A 240 -10.79 7.37 4.98
C GLN A 240 -10.78 7.96 3.56
N GLY A 241 -9.64 8.31 3.00
CA GLY A 241 -9.58 8.95 1.68
C GLY A 241 -8.23 8.82 0.99
N ILE A 242 -8.05 9.62 -0.05
CA ILE A 242 -6.86 9.66 -0.90
C ILE A 242 -6.29 11.07 -0.90
N ALA A 243 -5.00 11.21 -0.62
CA ALA A 243 -4.29 12.47 -0.82
C ALA A 243 -3.84 12.58 -2.27
N LYS A 244 -4.23 13.66 -2.95
CA LYS A 244 -3.75 14.01 -4.30
C LYS A 244 -2.92 15.28 -4.23
N LEU A 245 -1.75 15.29 -4.88
CA LEU A 245 -0.92 16.48 -4.96
C LEU A 245 -0.10 16.52 -6.27
N SER A 246 0.21 17.72 -6.75
CA SER A 246 1.05 17.91 -7.94
C SER A 246 2.54 17.92 -7.57
N LEU A 247 3.33 17.00 -8.13
CA LEU A 247 4.78 16.96 -7.95
C LEU A 247 5.54 17.98 -8.83
N ALA A 248 4.83 18.73 -9.67
CA ALA A 248 5.40 19.82 -10.47
C ALA A 248 5.57 21.11 -9.65
N GLU A 249 4.84 21.25 -8.55
CA GLU A 249 4.89 22.43 -7.69
C GLU A 249 6.02 22.32 -6.65
N ALA A 250 6.66 23.44 -6.33
CA ALA A 250 7.68 23.48 -5.28
C ALA A 250 7.10 23.23 -3.88
N THR A 251 5.84 23.63 -3.69
CA THR A 251 5.07 23.42 -2.45
C THR A 251 3.70 22.88 -2.85
N PRO A 252 3.58 21.55 -3.01
CA PRO A 252 2.36 20.94 -3.49
C PRO A 252 1.17 21.22 -2.57
N LYS A 253 0.07 21.72 -3.13
CA LYS A 253 -1.21 21.70 -2.42
C LYS A 253 -1.75 20.27 -2.40
N ILE A 254 -2.29 19.87 -1.25
CA ILE A 254 -2.88 18.55 -1.09
C ILE A 254 -4.41 18.67 -1.15
N GLU A 255 -5.01 17.94 -2.08
CA GLU A 255 -6.43 17.68 -2.17
C GLU A 255 -6.75 16.39 -1.41
N TRP A 256 -7.86 16.37 -0.66
CA TRP A 256 -8.33 15.17 0.04
C TRP A 256 -9.58 14.62 -0.63
N LEU A 257 -9.44 13.47 -1.27
CA LEU A 257 -10.47 12.87 -2.11
C LEU A 257 -11.21 11.77 -1.35
N ILE A 258 -12.54 11.81 -1.43
CA ILE A 258 -13.45 10.78 -0.94
C ILE A 258 -14.53 10.50 -1.99
N PRO A 259 -15.11 9.28 -2.07
CA PRO A 259 -16.14 9.01 -3.08
C PRO A 259 -17.32 9.97 -2.98
N ASN A 260 -17.81 10.19 -1.75
CA ASN A 260 -18.81 11.19 -1.39
C ASN A 260 -18.84 11.32 0.15
N ASN A 261 -19.65 12.24 0.68
CA ASN A 261 -19.70 12.54 2.12
C ASN A 261 -20.11 11.34 3.00
N SER A 262 -20.76 10.30 2.48
CA SER A 262 -21.13 9.12 3.28
C SER A 262 -19.92 8.28 3.72
N PHE A 263 -18.74 8.52 3.16
CA PHE A 263 -17.49 7.86 3.53
C PHE A 263 -16.71 8.63 4.60
N LEU A 264 -17.19 9.81 5.01
CA LEU A 264 -16.65 10.49 6.17
C LEU A 264 -17.11 9.77 7.44
N ASN A 265 -16.17 9.62 8.36
CA ASN A 265 -16.43 9.12 9.69
C ASN A 265 -16.70 10.34 10.56
N GLU A 266 -17.91 10.46 11.08
CA GLU A 266 -18.35 11.57 11.92
C GLU A 266 -18.46 11.16 13.41
N GLU A 267 -18.18 9.89 13.75
CA GLU A 267 -18.39 9.35 15.10
C GLU A 267 -17.26 9.69 16.10
N MET A 268 -17.21 10.95 16.55
CA MET A 268 -16.31 11.40 17.62
C MET A 268 -16.75 10.94 19.02
N GLU A 269 -18.07 10.89 19.26
CA GLU A 269 -18.64 10.59 20.58
C GLU A 269 -18.42 9.13 21.01
N SER A 270 -18.40 8.20 20.06
CA SER A 270 -18.07 6.78 20.34
C SER A 270 -16.59 6.60 20.68
N TYR A 271 -15.70 7.48 20.20
CA TYR A 271 -14.28 7.50 20.53
C TYR A 271 -14.03 8.04 21.95
N LYS A 272 -14.62 9.21 22.29
CA LYS A 272 -14.50 9.82 23.64
C LYS A 272 -14.95 8.84 24.74
N LYS A 273 -16.10 8.19 24.52
CA LYS A 273 -16.65 7.17 25.43
C LYS A 273 -15.77 5.92 25.58
N ARG A 274 -15.05 5.48 24.54
CA ARG A 274 -14.16 4.31 24.58
C ARG A 274 -12.82 4.58 25.28
N ARG A 275 -12.36 5.82 25.29
CA ARG A 275 -11.10 6.25 25.93
C ARG A 275 -11.30 6.81 27.35
N GLY A 276 -12.54 6.94 27.81
CA GLY A 276 -12.86 7.44 29.15
C GLY A 276 -12.68 8.95 29.31
N TYR A 277 -12.82 9.70 28.21
CA TYR A 277 -12.92 11.17 28.22
C TYR A 277 -14.35 11.62 28.45
#